data_AF-A0A411KZG3-F1
#
_entry.id   AF-A0A411KZG3-F1
#
_cell.length_a   1.000
_cell.length_b   1.000
_cell.length_c   1.000
_cell.angle_alpha   90.00
_cell.angle_beta   90.00
_cell.angle_gamma   90.00
#
_symmetry.space_group_name_H-M   'P 1'
#
loop_
_entity.id
_entity.type
_entity.pdbx_description
1 polymer ?
#
loop_
_entity_poly.entity_id
_entity_poly.type
_entity_poly.pdbx_seq_one_letter_code
_entity_poly.pdbx_strand_id
1 'polypeptide(L)'
;MFWLRLALIFLAVWLVSGDMQFEELDQQEKLERNMMQERKEVCLIAKTSYGNCNGKRKMWYYNVRRNKCHTFIYSNCGGNRNRFYT
;
A
#
# COMPACT_ATOMS: atom_id res chain seq x y z
N MET A 1 -52.18 -12.46 3.12
CA MET A 1 -51.15 -13.21 2.36
C MET A 1 -50.20 -12.32 1.54
N PHE A 2 -50.58 -11.13 1.08
CA PHE A 2 -49.69 -10.20 0.37
C PHE A 2 -48.59 -9.58 1.23
N TRP A 3 -48.91 -9.22 2.48
CA TRP A 3 -47.95 -8.66 3.44
C TRP A 3 -46.80 -9.62 3.78
N LEU A 4 -47.07 -10.93 3.82
CA LEU A 4 -46.05 -11.95 4.02
C LEU A 4 -45.07 -12.00 2.84
N ARG A 5 -45.59 -11.85 1.62
CA ARG A 5 -44.78 -11.82 0.40
C ARG A 5 -43.93 -10.55 0.32
N LEU A 6 -44.47 -9.40 0.69
CA LEU A 6 -43.72 -8.15 0.75
C LEU A 6 -42.61 -8.21 1.81
N ALA A 7 -42.89 -8.72 3.01
CA ALA A 7 -41.90 -8.89 4.06
C ALA A 7 -40.75 -9.82 3.64
N LEU A 8 -41.05 -10.92 2.93
CA LEU A 8 -40.03 -11.82 2.40
C LEU A 8 -39.17 -11.15 1.32
N ILE A 9 -39.76 -10.31 0.46
CA ILE A 9 -39.01 -9.55 -0.56
C ILE A 9 -38.08 -8.54 0.12
N PHE A 10 -38.55 -7.79 1.11
CA PHE A 10 -37.71 -6.85 1.86
C PHE A 10 -36.58 -7.55 2.62
N LEU A 11 -36.83 -8.71 3.24
CA LEU A 11 -35.79 -9.51 3.90
C LEU A 11 -34.79 -10.06 2.89
N ALA A 12 -35.23 -10.51 1.73
CA ALA A 12 -34.35 -10.98 0.66
C ALA A 12 -33.49 -9.85 0.09
N VAL A 13 -34.09 -8.67 -0.13
CA VAL A 13 -33.37 -7.46 -0.54
C VAL A 13 -32.41 -7.03 0.56
N TRP A 14 -32.80 -7.06 1.84
CA TRP A 14 -31.94 -6.72 2.97
C TRP A 14 -30.79 -7.72 3.17
N LEU A 15 -31.04 -9.02 2.97
CA LEU A 15 -30.00 -10.07 2.92
C LEU A 15 -29.01 -9.81 1.78
N VAL A 16 -29.51 -9.56 0.56
CA VAL A 16 -28.64 -9.31 -0.62
C VAL A 16 -27.93 -7.96 -0.55
N SER A 17 -28.60 -6.93 -0.01
CA SER A 17 -28.07 -5.56 0.10
C SER A 17 -27.14 -5.40 1.32
N GLY A 18 -27.27 -6.27 2.33
CA GLY A 18 -26.36 -6.32 3.48
C GLY A 18 -24.96 -6.82 3.13
N ASP A 19 -24.86 -7.70 2.13
CA ASP A 19 -23.58 -8.25 1.65
C ASP A 19 -22.87 -7.33 0.65
N MET A 20 -23.61 -6.57 -0.16
CA MET A 20 -23.04 -5.87 -1.34
C MET A 20 -22.29 -4.56 -1.03
N GLN A 21 -22.52 -3.93 0.13
CA GLN A 21 -21.77 -2.73 0.56
C GLN A 21 -20.56 -3.05 1.44
N PHE A 22 -20.50 -4.26 1.99
CA PHE A 22 -19.41 -4.71 2.83
C PHE A 22 -18.17 -5.08 2.01
N GLU A 23 -18.34 -5.63 0.80
CA GLU A 23 -17.23 -5.96 -0.10
C GLU A 23 -16.47 -4.73 -0.61
N GLU A 24 -17.15 -3.61 -0.90
CA GLU A 24 -16.48 -2.37 -1.37
C GLU A 24 -15.63 -1.72 -0.25
N LEU A 25 -16.09 -1.77 1.00
CA LEU A 25 -15.35 -1.24 2.16
C LEU A 25 -14.16 -2.12 2.56
N ASP A 26 -14.29 -3.45 2.51
CA ASP A 26 -13.15 -4.36 2.73
C ASP A 26 -12.08 -4.18 1.65
N GLN A 27 -12.51 -4.03 0.39
CA GLN A 27 -11.59 -3.73 -0.71
C GLN A 27 -10.88 -2.39 -0.51
N GLN A 28 -11.58 -1.36 -0.05
CA GLN A 28 -10.98 -0.07 0.24
C GLN A 28 -9.96 -0.16 1.38
N GLU A 29 -10.28 -0.84 2.49
CA GLU A 29 -9.34 -1.02 3.59
C GLU A 29 -8.10 -1.82 3.14
N LYS A 30 -8.30 -2.86 2.32
CA LYS A 30 -7.22 -3.65 1.75
C LYS A 30 -6.32 -2.80 0.84
N LEU A 31 -6.90 -1.93 0.01
CA LEU A 31 -6.14 -1.00 -0.80
C LEU A 31 -5.31 -0.06 0.07
N GLU A 32 -5.91 0.54 1.10
CA GLU A 32 -5.21 1.44 2.02
C GLU A 32 -4.06 0.75 2.75
N ARG A 33 -4.28 -0.49 3.23
CA ARG A 33 -3.22 -1.30 3.86
C ARG A 33 -2.08 -1.59 2.89
N ASN A 34 -2.39 -1.95 1.64
CA ASN A 34 -1.38 -2.23 0.62
C ASN A 34 -0.58 -0.96 0.27
N MET A 35 -1.26 0.16 0.07
CA MET A 35 -0.63 1.46 -0.20
C MET A 35 0.27 1.90 0.97
N MET A 36 -0.18 1.70 2.21
CA MET A 36 0.64 1.99 3.38
C MET A 36 1.87 1.07 3.46
N GLN A 37 1.71 -0.21 3.15
CA GLN A 37 2.82 -1.15 3.13
C GLN A 37 3.86 -0.78 2.06
N GLU A 38 3.42 -0.41 0.86
CA GLU A 38 4.29 0.06 -0.20
C GLU A 38 5.06 1.32 0.21
N ARG A 39 4.37 2.32 0.78
CA ARG A 39 5.03 3.52 1.31
C ARG A 39 6.09 3.17 2.36
N LYS A 40 5.83 2.19 3.24
CA LYS A 40 6.80 1.75 4.24
C LYS A 40 8.06 1.18 3.62
N GLU A 41 7.92 0.37 2.59
CA GLU A 41 9.04 -0.30 1.92
C GLU A 41 9.84 0.63 0.99
N VAL A 42 9.16 1.57 0.34
CA VAL A 42 9.75 2.42 -0.69
C VAL A 42 10.25 3.74 -0.11
N CYS A 43 9.50 4.39 0.77
CA CYS A 43 9.81 5.75 1.21
C CYS A 43 10.20 5.85 2.68
N LEU A 44 9.60 5.03 3.56
CA LEU A 44 9.73 5.24 5.01
C LEU A 44 10.89 4.49 5.66
N ILE A 45 11.67 3.72 4.90
CA ILE A 45 12.88 3.09 5.41
C ILE A 45 13.95 4.17 5.64
N ALA A 46 14.28 4.45 6.90
CA ALA A 46 15.24 5.50 7.26
C ALA A 46 16.69 5.21 6.81
N LYS A 47 17.03 3.94 6.51
CA LYS A 47 18.39 3.50 6.18
C LYS A 47 18.56 3.29 4.69
N THR A 48 19.65 3.81 4.13
CA THR A 48 20.11 3.48 2.78
C THR A 48 20.75 2.10 2.75
N SER A 49 20.57 1.35 1.66
CA SER A 49 21.25 0.07 1.48
C SER A 49 22.21 0.11 0.30
N TYR A 50 23.51 0.00 0.58
CA TYR A 50 24.54 -0.08 -0.45
C TYR A 50 24.32 -1.31 -1.35
N GLY A 51 23.90 -2.44 -0.78
CA GLY A 51 23.76 -3.72 -1.49
C GLY A 51 25.01 -4.60 -1.39
N ASN A 52 25.10 -5.63 -2.23
CA ASN A 52 26.09 -6.72 -2.09
C ASN A 52 27.12 -6.76 -3.23
N CYS A 53 27.11 -5.78 -4.12
CA CYS A 53 28.03 -5.67 -5.25
C CYS A 53 29.11 -4.60 -4.98
N ASN A 54 29.94 -4.29 -5.98
CA ASN A 54 31.03 -3.32 -5.88
C ASN A 54 30.85 -2.06 -6.76
N GLY A 55 29.63 -1.82 -7.26
CA GLY A 55 29.32 -0.61 -8.02
C GLY A 55 29.36 0.67 -7.17
N LYS A 56 29.50 1.82 -7.82
CA LYS A 56 29.54 3.14 -7.14
C LYS A 56 28.58 4.12 -7.80
N ARG A 57 27.30 3.77 -7.89
CA ARG A 57 26.29 4.63 -8.53
C ARG A 57 25.66 5.58 -7.51
N LYS A 58 25.70 6.88 -7.78
CA LYS A 58 24.99 7.88 -6.98
C LYS A 58 23.49 7.77 -7.26
N MET A 59 22.71 7.59 -6.20
CA MET A 59 21.25 7.45 -6.24
C MET A 59 20.62 8.30 -5.14
N TRP A 60 19.33 8.57 -5.25
CA TRP A 60 18.56 9.33 -4.27
C TRP A 60 17.81 8.40 -3.32
N TYR A 61 17.58 8.83 -2.09
CA TYR A 61 16.68 8.17 -1.15
C TYR A 61 15.93 9.23 -0.35
N TYR A 62 14.73 8.88 0.13
CA TYR A 62 13.96 9.74 1.00
C TYR A 62 14.42 9.58 2.45
N ASN A 63 14.86 10.67 3.08
CA ASN A 63 15.24 10.70 4.49
C ASN A 63 14.07 11.21 5.34
N VAL A 64 13.30 10.27 5.92
CA VAL A 64 12.14 10.59 6.77
C VAL A 64 12.48 11.46 7.98
N ARG A 65 13.70 11.36 8.54
CA ARG A 65 14.10 12.16 9.70
C ARG A 65 14.35 13.62 9.35
N ARG A 66 14.78 13.88 8.11
CA ARG A 66 15.05 15.23 7.60
C ARG A 66 13.93 15.77 6.72
N ASN A 67 12.93 14.94 6.42
CA ASN A 67 11.83 15.24 5.51
C ASN A 67 12.31 15.75 4.13
N LYS A 68 13.41 15.17 3.62
CA LYS A 68 14.09 15.60 2.38
C LYS A 68 14.74 14.43 1.65
N CYS A 69 14.88 14.53 0.33
CA CYS A 69 15.67 13.59 -0.48
C CYS A 69 17.17 13.87 -0.32
N HIS A 70 17.95 12.81 -0.14
CA HIS A 70 19.41 12.85 -0.04
C HIS A 70 20.03 11.84 -0.99
N THR A 71 21.30 12.04 -1.33
CA THR A 71 22.03 11.11 -2.22
C THR A 71 22.85 10.11 -1.42
N PHE A 72 22.97 8.89 -1.92
CA PHE A 72 23.84 7.84 -1.38
C PHE A 72 24.48 7.03 -2.52
N ILE A 73 25.48 6.20 -2.19
CA ILE A 73 26.12 5.30 -3.15
C ILE A 73 25.44 3.94 -3.10
N TYR A 74 25.04 3.44 -4.27
CA TYR A 74 24.49 2.11 -4.47
C TYR A 74 25.47 1.22 -5.23
N SER A 75 25.55 -0.03 -4.81
CA SER A 75 26.44 -1.06 -5.35
C SER A 75 26.04 -1.61 -6.72
N ASN A 76 24.91 -1.17 -7.30
CA ASN A 76 24.27 -1.70 -8.50
C ASN A 76 23.53 -3.05 -8.35
N CYS A 77 23.49 -3.67 -7.18
CA CYS A 77 22.64 -4.85 -6.95
C CYS A 77 22.11 -4.96 -5.52
N GLY A 78 21.02 -5.70 -5.33
CA GLY A 78 20.39 -5.92 -4.03
C GLY A 78 19.91 -4.63 -3.36
N GLY A 79 20.01 -4.60 -2.04
CA GLY A 79 19.59 -3.46 -1.21
C GLY A 79 18.09 -3.35 -1.02
N ASN A 80 17.61 -2.16 -0.64
CA ASN A 80 16.18 -1.89 -0.38
C ASN A 80 15.57 -1.03 -1.50
N ARG A 81 14.26 -0.76 -1.40
CA ARG A 81 13.48 -0.02 -2.40
C ARG A 81 13.52 1.50 -2.25
N ASN A 82 14.02 2.02 -1.12
CA ASN A 82 14.25 3.46 -0.93
C ASN A 82 15.49 3.93 -1.71
N ARG A 83 15.35 3.93 -3.04
CA ARG A 83 16.39 4.26 -4.01
C ARG A 83 15.77 4.74 -5.33
N PHE A 84 16.08 5.97 -5.73
CA PHE A 84 15.52 6.63 -6.91
C PHE A 84 16.62 7.24 -7.78
N TYR A 85 16.33 7.43 -9.06
CA TYR A 85 17.26 8.04 -10.00
C TYR A 85 17.31 9.57 -9.89
N THR A 86 16.19 10.20 -9.53
CA THR A 86 15.99 11.65 -9.43
C THR A 86 15.03 11.97 -8.29
#